data_AF-A0A1X0G2V9-F1
#
_entry.id   AF-A0A1X0G2V9-F1
#
_cell.length_a   1.000
_cell.length_b   1.000
_cell.length_c   1.000
_cell.angle_alpha   90.00
_cell.angle_beta   90.00
_cell.angle_gamma   90.00
#
_symmetry.space_group_name_H-M   'P 1'
#
loop_
_entity.id
_entity.type
_entity.pdbx_description
1 polymer ?
#
loop_
_entity_poly.entity_id
_entity_poly.type
_entity_poly.pdbx_seq_one_letter_code
_entity_poly.pdbx_strand_id
1 'polypeptide(L)' 'MRKKVEIEVDVDLVDEAIRRFQVADVREAVNLALRTLLREGDSVEQDDDYDEFSDLNAWQPRRSAGDG' A
#
# COMPACT_ATOMS: atom_id res chain seq x y z
N MET A 1 9.28 -23.15 6.46
CA MET A 1 9.04 -23.78 7.79
C MET A 1 8.14 -22.85 8.58
N ARG A 2 7.02 -23.32 9.14
CA ARG A 2 6.10 -22.48 9.94
C ARG A 2 6.28 -22.84 11.41
N LYS A 3 6.65 -21.89 12.26
CA LYS A 3 6.64 -22.05 13.72
C LYS A 3 5.35 -21.44 14.25
N LYS A 4 4.70 -22.09 15.22
CA LYS A 4 3.57 -21.50 15.95
C LYS A 4 4.16 -20.53 16.98
N VAL A 5 3.73 -19.28 16.93
CA VAL A 5 4.06 -18.24 17.90
C VAL A 5 2.74 -17.73 18.44
N GLU A 6 2.62 -17.60 19.75
CA GLU A 6 1.45 -17.07 20.43
C GLU A 6 1.75 -15.63 20.83
N ILE A 7 0.92 -14.70 20.36
CA ILE A 7 1.04 -13.26 20.61
C ILE A 7 -0.35 -12.71 20.93
N GLU A 8 -0.41 -11.77 21.87
CA GLU A 8 -1.62 -11.00 22.14
C GLU A 8 -1.62 -9.77 21.23
N VAL A 9 -2.72 -9.55 20.53
CA VAL A 9 -2.89 -8.45 19.58
C VAL A 9 -4.27 -7.85 19.80
N ASP A 10 -4.36 -6.53 19.68
CA ASP A 10 -5.63 -5.81 19.72
C ASP A 10 -6.54 -6.26 18.56
N VAL A 11 -7.76 -6.67 18.92
CA VAL A 11 -8.75 -7.17 17.96
C VAL A 11 -9.23 -6.06 17.03
N ASP A 12 -9.36 -4.83 17.53
CA ASP A 12 -9.84 -3.71 16.72
C ASP A 12 -8.83 -3.34 15.63
N LEU A 13 -7.53 -3.41 15.95
CA LEU A 13 -6.45 -3.20 14.96
C LEU A 13 -6.42 -4.30 13.90
N VAL A 14 -6.67 -5.54 14.30
CA VAL A 14 -6.71 -6.69 13.39
C VAL A 14 -7.91 -6.58 12.45
N ASP A 15 -9.09 -6.24 12.97
CA ASP A 15 -10.30 -6.06 12.17
C ASP A 15 -10.16 -4.89 11.19
N GLU A 16 -9.54 -3.79 11.63
CA GLU A 16 -9.23 -2.68 10.72
C GLU A 16 -8.24 -3.11 9.63
N ALA A 17 -7.21 -3.88 9.97
CA ALA A 17 -6.25 -4.39 8.99
C ALA A 17 -6.93 -5.36 7.99
N ILE A 18 -7.80 -6.26 8.47
CA ILE A 18 -8.61 -7.14 7.63
C ILE A 18 -9.46 -6.32 6.66
N ARG A 19 -10.16 -5.31 7.16
CA ARG A 19 -11.02 -4.45 6.35
C ARG A 19 -10.24 -3.62 5.33
N ARG A 20 -9.12 -3.03 5.74
CA ARG A 20 -8.32 -2.09 4.94
C ARG A 20 -7.50 -2.79 3.87
N PHE A 21 -6.95 -3.96 4.17
CA PHE A 21 -6.10 -4.73 3.27
C PHE A 21 -6.80 -5.94 2.66
N GLN A 22 -8.09 -6.14 2.95
CA GLN A 22 -8.93 -7.22 2.43
C GLN A 22 -8.32 -8.62 2.59
N VAL A 23 -7.64 -8.85 3.71
CA VAL A 23 -7.01 -10.14 4.03
C VAL A 23 -8.00 -11.10 4.67
N ALA A 24 -7.81 -12.40 4.48
CA ALA A 24 -8.81 -13.40 4.86
C ALA A 24 -8.84 -13.69 6.37
N ASP A 25 -7.70 -13.57 7.05
CA ASP A 25 -7.54 -13.99 8.44
C ASP A 25 -6.54 -13.11 9.20
N VAL A 26 -6.67 -13.08 10.53
CA VAL A 26 -5.72 -12.42 11.46
C VAL A 26 -4.27 -12.81 11.17
N ARG A 27 -4.03 -14.09 10.88
CA ARG A 27 -2.69 -14.62 10.58
C ARG A 27 -2.12 -14.00 9.32
N GLU A 28 -2.97 -13.76 8.33
CA GLU A 28 -2.60 -13.14 7.07
C GLU A 28 -2.37 -11.64 7.25
N ALA A 29 -3.23 -10.97 8.03
CA ALA A 29 -3.03 -9.57 8.42
C ALA A 29 -1.68 -9.34 9.12
N VAL A 30 -1.34 -10.17 10.12
CA VAL A 30 -0.07 -10.07 10.84
C VAL A 30 1.10 -10.38 9.93
N ASN A 31 1.01 -11.41 9.08
CA ASN A 31 2.08 -11.76 8.16
C ASN A 31 2.28 -10.68 7.07
N LEU A 32 1.19 -10.04 6.63
CA LEU A 32 1.25 -8.90 5.72
C LEU A 32 1.93 -7.71 6.38
N ALA A 33 1.53 -7.34 7.60
CA ALA A 33 2.14 -6.26 8.36
C ALA A 33 3.64 -6.48 8.58
N LEU A 34 4.05 -7.69 9.01
CA LEU A 34 5.45 -8.04 9.19
C LEU A 34 6.25 -7.96 7.88
N ARG A 35 5.67 -8.39 6.76
CA ARG A 35 6.31 -8.28 5.45
C ARG A 35 6.47 -6.83 5.00
N THR A 36 5.46 -5.98 5.24
CA THR A 36 5.55 -4.55 4.92
C THR A 36 6.63 -3.88 5.76
N LEU A 37 6.69 -4.13 7.07
CA LEU A 37 7.75 -3.58 7.94
C LEU A 37 9.15 -4.01 7.51
N LEU A 38 9.33 -5.28 7.13
CA LEU A 38 10.61 -5.78 6.63
C LEU A 38 10.95 -5.22 5.24
N ARG A 39 9.95 -5.02 4.38
CA ARG A 39 10.14 -4.43 3.04
C ARG A 39 10.44 -2.94 3.12
N GLU A 40 9.79 -2.20 4.00
CA GLU A 40 10.01 -0.77 4.21
C GLU A 40 11.39 -0.51 4.84
N GLY A 41 11.87 -1.41 5.70
CA GLY A 41 13.27 -1.41 6.17
C GLY A 41 14.31 -1.56 5.05
N ASP A 42 13.96 -2.22 3.94
CA ASP A 42 14.76 -2.30 2.71
C ASP A 42 14.45 -1.17 1.71
N SER A 43 13.41 -0.36 1.93
CA SER A 43 12.90 0.65 0.99
C SER A 43 13.08 2.09 1.48
N VAL A 44 13.99 2.36 2.41
CA VAL A 44 14.35 3.73 2.84
C VAL A 44 15.12 4.50 1.74
N GLU A 45 15.24 3.96 0.53
CA GLU A 45 15.72 4.65 -0.67
C GLU A 45 14.84 4.34 -1.89
N GLN A 46 13.57 4.72 -1.84
CA GLN A 46 12.85 5.04 -3.07
C GLN A 46 12.45 6.50 -2.97
N ASP A 47 13.44 7.33 -3.30
CA ASP A 47 13.20 8.68 -3.82
C ASP A 47 12.05 8.56 -4.83
N ASP A 48 11.04 9.39 -4.60
CA ASP A 48 9.82 9.48 -5.36
C ASP A 48 10.20 10.14 -6.71
N ASP A 49 10.85 9.37 -7.60
CA ASP A 49 11.03 9.73 -9.00
C ASP A 49 9.63 9.80 -9.61
N TYR A 50 9.09 11.02 -9.58
CA TYR A 50 7.89 11.46 -10.25
C TYR A 50 7.93 11.00 -11.72
N ASP A 51 7.28 9.89 -12.04
CA ASP A 51 7.26 9.35 -13.40
C ASP A 51 6.14 10.04 -14.19
N GLU A 52 6.47 11.18 -14.82
CA GLU A 52 5.58 12.03 -15.64
C GLU A 52 4.92 11.28 -16.83
N PHE A 53 5.21 9.99 -17.01
CA PHE A 53 4.64 9.12 -18.04
C PHE A 53 3.39 8.33 -17.60
N SER A 54 3.06 8.30 -16.30
CA SER A 54 1.84 7.61 -15.79
C SER A 54 0.58 8.48 -15.80
N ASP A 55 0.72 9.79 -15.99
CA ASP A 55 -0.41 10.69 -16.17
C ASP A 55 -1.00 10.54 -17.58
N LEU A 56 -2.04 9.72 -17.70
CA LEU A 56 -2.89 9.59 -18.90
C LEU A 56 -3.51 10.93 -19.36
N ASN A 57 -3.43 11.98 -18.54
CA ASN A 57 -3.82 13.35 -18.90
C ASN A 57 -2.77 14.10 -19.74
N ALA A 58 -1.53 13.62 -19.84
CA ALA A 58 -0.48 14.24 -20.66
C ALA A 58 -0.80 14.21 -22.17
N TRP A 59 -1.70 13.33 -22.60
CA TRP A 59 -2.13 13.19 -23.99
C TRP A 59 -3.44 13.93 -24.31
N GLN A 60 -4.06 14.59 -23.32
CA GLN A 60 -5.24 15.39 -23.59
C GLN A 60 -4.83 16.63 -24.41
N PRO A 61 -5.24 16.73 -25.70
CA PRO A 61 -5.01 17.95 -26.44
C PRO A 61 -5.84 19.01 -25.74
N ARG A 62 -5.23 20.10 -25.29
CA ARG A 62 -5.94 21.27 -24.78
C ARG A 62 -6.81 21.83 -25.92
N ARG A 63 -8.05 21.35 -26.04
CA ARG A 63 -9.03 21.84 -27.00
C ARG A 63 -9.84 22.96 -26.36
N SER A 64 -9.36 24.17 -26.64
CA SER A 64 -10.14 25.37 -26.94
C SER A 64 -11.05 26.00 -25.87
N ALA A 65 -10.61 27.15 -25.38
CA ALA A 65 -11.38 28.39 -25.31
C ALA A 65 -10.34 29.52 -25.53
N GLY A 66 -10.34 30.34 -26.58
CA GLY A 66 -11.47 30.92 -27.28
C GLY A 66 -11.70 32.33 -26.72
N ASP A 67 -11.41 33.34 -27.54
CA ASP A 67 -11.94 34.71 -27.51
C ASP A 67 -11.20 35.80 -26.68
N GLY A 68 -10.76 36.86 -27.38
CA GLY A 68 -10.29 38.13 -26.80
C GLY A 68 -9.02 38.71 -27.42
#